data_AF-X1AVK2-F1
#
_entry.id   AF-X1AVK2-F1
#
_cell.length_a   1.000
_cell.length_b   1.000
_cell.length_c   1.000
_cell.angle_alpha   90.00
_cell.angle_beta   90.00
_cell.angle_gamma   90.00
#
_symmetry.space_group_name_H-M   'P 1'
#
loop_
_entity.id
_entity.type
_entity.pdbx_description
1 polymer ?
#
loop_
_entity_poly.entity_id
_entity_poly.type
_entity_poly.pdbx_seq_one_letter_code
_entity_poly.pdbx_strand_id
1 'polypeptide(L)'
;MIVYILKNKINGKCYVGQTISNINKRISQHLYKAEHEENYPIYNAIRKYGIDNFDIKTIQCDSNNQGELNKLECDTIADLNSMVPNGYNIRAGGSNGKNSEESNKKNSESHKGKKRKPFSEEWKRKLSESKKGHIPWNKGKMNIYSEKALQKMS
;
A
#
# COMPACT_ATOMS: atom_id res chain seq x y z
N MET A 1 8.40 4.03 14.55
CA MET A 1 7.49 3.21 13.69
C MET A 1 6.79 2.22 14.61
N ILE A 2 5.63 1.66 14.26
CA ILE A 2 4.91 0.75 15.17
C ILE A 2 4.44 -0.53 14.50
N VAL A 3 4.45 -1.62 15.26
CA VAL A 3 3.66 -2.82 15.00
C VAL A 3 2.39 -2.71 15.84
N TYR A 4 1.25 -3.09 15.29
CA TYR A 4 -0.03 -3.10 15.98
C TYR A 4 -0.69 -4.46 15.87
N ILE A 5 -1.47 -4.79 16.88
CA ILE A 5 -2.21 -6.04 17.02
C ILE A 5 -3.69 -5.68 17.14
N LEU A 6 -4.53 -6.30 16.33
CA LEU A 6 -5.98 -6.31 16.46
C LEU A 6 -6.39 -7.68 16.97
N LYS A 7 -6.78 -7.75 18.25
CA LYS A 7 -7.26 -9.00 18.87
C LYS A 7 -8.77 -8.99 18.91
N ASN A 8 -9.41 -9.93 18.21
CA ASN A 8 -10.85 -10.10 18.27
C ASN A 8 -11.27 -10.64 19.63
N LYS A 9 -12.12 -9.93 20.35
CA LYS A 9 -12.60 -10.30 21.70
C LYS A 9 -13.53 -11.50 21.71
N ILE A 10 -14.22 -11.78 20.60
CA ILE A 10 -15.23 -12.84 20.49
C ILE A 10 -14.59 -14.21 20.26
N ASN A 11 -13.57 -14.30 19.40
CA ASN A 11 -12.94 -15.58 19.03
C ASN A 11 -11.45 -15.67 19.39
N GLY A 12 -10.87 -14.61 19.96
CA GLY A 12 -9.47 -14.57 20.38
C GLY A 12 -8.44 -14.45 19.26
N LYS A 13 -8.85 -14.47 17.98
CA LYS A 13 -7.95 -14.42 16.83
C LYS A 13 -7.28 -13.06 16.70
N CYS A 14 -6.04 -13.06 16.22
CA CYS A 14 -5.22 -11.86 16.08
C CYS A 14 -4.96 -11.52 14.61
N TYR A 15 -4.83 -10.22 14.35
CA TYR A 15 -4.17 -9.66 13.17
C TYR A 15 -3.00 -8.81 13.64
N VAL A 16 -1.85 -8.95 12.99
CA VAL A 16 -0.66 -8.14 13.21
C VAL A 16 -0.35 -7.38 11.94
N GLY A 17 -0.05 -6.09 12.07
CA GLY A 17 0.48 -5.31 10.96
C GLY A 17 1.37 -4.20 11.45
N GLN A 18 2.00 -3.50 10.52
CA GLN A 18 2.86 -2.38 10.84
C GLN A 18 2.40 -1.06 10.20
N THR A 19 2.82 0.07 10.79
CA THR A 19 2.62 1.40 10.23
C THR A 19 3.75 2.34 10.65
N ILE A 20 4.17 3.18 9.71
CA ILE A 20 5.07 4.32 9.98
C ILE A 20 4.28 5.60 10.32
N SER A 21 2.97 5.56 10.14
CA SER A 21 2.03 6.65 10.40
C SER A 21 1.23 6.40 11.68
N ASN A 22 0.40 7.36 12.07
CA ASN A 22 -0.48 7.27 13.23
C ASN A 22 -1.41 6.03 13.16
N ILE A 23 -1.57 5.34 14.30
CA ILE A 23 -2.43 4.15 14.42
C ILE A 23 -3.88 4.43 14.02
N ASN A 24 -4.48 5.55 14.45
CA ASN A 24 -5.86 5.90 14.14
C ASN A 24 -6.08 6.01 12.64
N LYS A 25 -5.12 6.62 11.92
CA LYS A 25 -5.16 6.68 10.45
C LYS A 25 -5.13 5.29 9.82
N ARG A 26 -4.32 4.37 10.36
CA ARG A 26 -4.26 2.98 9.88
C ARG A 26 -5.57 2.23 10.16
N ILE A 27 -6.22 2.45 11.30
CA ILE A 27 -7.52 1.88 11.62
C ILE A 27 -8.60 2.41 10.67
N SER A 28 -8.65 3.72 10.41
CA SER A 28 -9.58 4.29 9.43
C SER A 28 -9.39 3.69 8.03
N GLN A 29 -8.15 3.41 7.63
CA GLN A 29 -7.88 2.70 6.37
C GLN A 29 -8.43 1.26 6.37
N HIS A 30 -8.28 0.53 7.47
CA HIS A 30 -8.88 -0.80 7.62
C HIS A 30 -10.40 -0.74 7.52
N LEU A 31 -11.04 0.23 8.17
CA LEU A 31 -12.49 0.44 8.10
C LEU A 31 -12.96 0.74 6.68
N TYR A 32 -12.31 1.70 6.01
CA TYR A 32 -12.62 2.06 4.63
C TYR A 32 -12.51 0.85 3.69
N LYS A 33 -11.43 0.07 3.80
CA LYS A 33 -11.23 -1.14 2.98
C LYS A 33 -12.24 -2.25 3.31
N ALA A 34 -12.64 -2.35 4.57
CA ALA A 34 -13.68 -3.29 4.98
C ALA A 34 -15.03 -2.91 4.38
N GLU A 35 -15.38 -1.62 4.36
CA GLU A 35 -16.61 -1.09 3.76
C GLU A 35 -16.64 -1.27 2.24
N HIS A 36 -15.50 -1.08 1.56
CA HIS A 36 -15.38 -1.25 0.11
C HIS A 36 -15.12 -2.71 -0.31
N GLU A 37 -15.55 -3.65 0.52
CA GLU A 37 -15.60 -5.10 0.26
C GLU A 37 -14.28 -5.74 -0.23
N GLU A 38 -13.12 -5.22 0.18
CA GLU A 38 -11.87 -5.95 -0.06
C GLU A 38 -11.93 -7.31 0.66
N ASN A 39 -11.63 -8.39 -0.07
CA ASN A 39 -11.76 -9.75 0.43
C ASN A 39 -10.46 -10.22 1.11
N TYR A 40 -10.22 -9.71 2.32
CA TYR A 40 -9.14 -10.18 3.20
C TYR A 40 -9.70 -10.64 4.55
N PRO A 41 -9.08 -11.64 5.22
CA PRO A 41 -9.59 -12.19 6.46
C PRO A 41 -9.88 -11.16 7.56
N ILE A 42 -9.00 -10.17 7.73
CA ILE A 42 -9.20 -9.10 8.71
C ILE A 42 -10.37 -8.18 8.36
N TYR A 43 -10.55 -7.83 7.08
CA TYR A 43 -11.68 -7.00 6.64
C TYR A 43 -13.01 -7.75 6.79
N ASN A 44 -13.02 -9.04 6.42
CA ASN A 44 -14.17 -9.92 6.62
C ASN A 44 -14.54 -10.02 8.10
N ALA A 45 -13.54 -10.10 8.99
CA ALA A 45 -13.74 -10.14 10.43
C ALA A 45 -14.24 -8.80 10.99
N ILE A 46 -13.71 -7.66 10.51
CA ILE A 46 -14.19 -6.33 10.90
C ILE A 46 -15.66 -6.14 10.47
N ARG A 47 -16.03 -6.53 9.24
CA ARG A 47 -17.43 -6.51 8.79
C ARG A 47 -18.33 -7.40 9.63
N LYS A 48 -17.87 -8.61 9.96
CA LYS A 48 -18.67 -9.59 10.68
C LYS A 48 -18.88 -9.24 12.16
N TYR A 49 -17.84 -8.74 12.82
CA TYR A 49 -17.84 -8.57 14.28
C TYR A 49 -17.87 -7.10 14.71
N GLY A 50 -17.59 -6.14 13.82
CA GLY A 50 -17.42 -4.73 14.17
C GLY A 50 -16.06 -4.44 14.80
N ILE A 51 -15.51 -3.25 14.53
CA ILE A 51 -14.19 -2.84 15.05
C ILE A 51 -14.18 -2.70 16.58
N ASP A 52 -15.32 -2.36 17.18
CA ASP A 52 -15.48 -2.24 18.63
C ASP A 52 -15.26 -3.58 19.35
N ASN A 53 -15.35 -4.70 18.63
CA ASN A 53 -15.04 -6.03 19.13
C ASN A 53 -13.56 -6.43 18.96
N PHE A 54 -12.68 -5.47 18.64
CA PHE A 54 -11.23 -5.67 18.59
C PHE A 54 -10.51 -4.82 19.64
N ASP A 55 -9.62 -5.46 20.39
CA ASP A 55 -8.64 -4.75 21.20
C ASP A 55 -7.46 -4.35 20.31
N ILE A 56 -7.07 -3.08 20.39
CA ILE A 56 -5.95 -2.52 19.64
C ILE A 56 -4.76 -2.37 20.59
N LYS A 57 -3.66 -3.07 20.30
CA LYS A 57 -2.39 -2.91 21.02
C LYS A 57 -1.32 -2.45 20.06
N THR A 58 -0.37 -1.65 20.54
CA THR A 58 0.76 -1.14 19.76
C THR A 58 2.07 -1.48 20.44
N ILE A 59 3.06 -1.89 19.64
CA ILE A 59 4.43 -2.13 20.05
C ILE A 59 5.28 -1.10 19.30
N GLN A 60 5.96 -0.24 20.05
CA GLN A 60 6.87 0.74 19.48
C GLN A 60 8.12 0.01 18.96
N CYS A 61 8.52 0.31 17.73
CA CYS A 61 9.84 -0.08 17.24
C CYS A 61 10.82 1.05 17.58
N ASP A 62 11.86 0.70 18.34
CA ASP A 62 12.89 1.63 18.81
C ASP A 62 13.82 2.09 17.68
N SER A 63 13.85 1.35 16.58
CA SER A 63 14.62 1.68 15.39
C SER A 63 13.77 2.42 14.36
N ASN A 64 14.40 3.36 13.65
CA ASN A 64 13.83 3.97 12.44
C ASN A 64 14.13 3.16 11.17
N ASN A 65 14.51 1.89 11.32
CA ASN A 65 14.82 0.99 10.21
C ASN A 65 13.61 0.11 9.85
N GLN A 66 13.27 0.08 8.56
CA GLN A 66 12.21 -0.76 8.01
C GLN A 66 12.49 -2.26 8.18
N GLY A 67 13.75 -2.69 8.17
CA GLY A 67 14.15 -4.08 8.41
C GLY A 67 13.84 -4.55 9.83
N GLU A 68 14.11 -3.72 10.83
CA GLU A 68 13.79 -4.01 12.23
C GLU A 68 12.27 -4.05 12.46
N LEU A 69 11.54 -3.12 11.85
CA LEU A 69 10.07 -3.12 11.92
C LEU A 69 9.48 -4.39 11.29
N ASN A 70 10.02 -4.80 10.14
CA ASN A 70 9.62 -6.03 9.47
C ASN A 70 9.92 -7.26 10.33
N LYS A 71 11.11 -7.32 10.96
CA LYS A 71 11.47 -8.41 11.86
C LYS A 71 10.52 -8.47 13.04
N LEU A 72 10.25 -7.34 13.69
CA LEU A 72 9.29 -7.25 14.79
C LEU A 72 7.89 -7.69 14.38
N GLU A 73 7.41 -7.31 13.19
CA GLU A 73 6.14 -7.77 12.62
C GLU A 73 6.14 -9.30 12.44
N CYS A 74 7.18 -9.87 11.84
CA CYS A 74 7.32 -11.31 11.62
C CYS A 74 7.32 -12.09 12.94
N ASP A 75 8.14 -11.66 13.91
CA ASP A 75 8.25 -12.30 15.22
C ASP A 75 6.90 -12.25 15.94
N THR A 76 6.23 -11.08 15.96
CA THR A 76 4.91 -10.92 16.57
C THR A 76 3.83 -11.79 15.90
N ILE A 77 3.90 -11.95 14.57
CA ILE A 77 2.98 -12.83 13.83
C ILE A 77 3.14 -14.28 14.26
N ALA A 78 4.39 -14.74 14.40
CA ALA A 78 4.75 -16.09 14.80
C ALA A 78 4.34 -16.35 16.26
N ASP A 79 4.71 -15.46 17.17
CA ASP A 79 4.42 -15.58 18.62
C ASP A 79 2.93 -15.66 18.91
N LEU A 80 2.12 -14.90 18.17
CA LEU A 80 0.67 -14.89 18.33
C LEU A 80 -0.07 -15.95 17.51
N ASN A 81 0.65 -16.75 16.71
CA ASN A 81 0.07 -17.69 15.74
C ASN A 81 -1.07 -17.04 14.93
N SER A 82 -0.82 -15.80 14.48
CA SER A 82 -1.86 -14.94 13.89
C SER A 82 -2.15 -15.23 12.42
N MET A 83 -1.52 -16.25 11.84
CA MET A 83 -1.72 -16.67 10.46
C MET A 83 -3.05 -17.42 10.30
N VAL A 84 -3.73 -17.23 9.17
CA VAL A 84 -4.88 -18.06 8.80
C VAL A 84 -4.46 -19.54 8.77
N PRO A 85 -5.22 -20.47 9.39
CA PRO A 85 -6.59 -20.31 9.91
C PRO A 85 -6.69 -19.83 11.38
N ASN A 86 -5.59 -19.78 12.11
CA ASN A 86 -5.54 -19.49 13.55
C ASN A 86 -5.73 -18.00 13.87
N GLY A 87 -5.36 -17.11 12.94
CA GLY A 87 -5.63 -15.68 13.00
C GLY A 87 -6.11 -15.10 11.66
N TYR A 88 -5.72 -13.86 11.37
CA TYR A 88 -6.16 -13.10 10.19
C TYR A 88 -5.03 -12.71 9.24
N ASN A 89 -3.76 -12.95 9.59
CA ASN A 89 -2.63 -12.72 8.71
C ASN A 89 -2.59 -13.76 7.59
N ILE A 90 -2.46 -13.30 6.34
CA ILE A 90 -2.30 -14.18 5.16
C ILE A 90 -0.84 -14.37 4.77
N ARG A 91 0.06 -13.58 5.34
CA ARG A 91 1.50 -13.60 5.11
C ARG A 91 2.20 -13.49 6.45
N ALA A 92 3.36 -14.13 6.56
CA ALA A 92 4.18 -14.15 7.76
C ALA A 92 4.81 -12.78 8.11
N GLY A 93 4.52 -11.71 7.35
CA GLY A 93 5.10 -10.38 7.54
C GLY A 93 6.19 -10.06 6.51
N GLY A 94 6.95 -9.00 6.79
CA GLY A 94 8.24 -8.72 6.13
C GLY A 94 8.17 -8.22 4.67
N SER A 95 6.97 -8.03 4.13
CA SER A 95 6.75 -7.65 2.73
C SER A 95 6.43 -6.17 2.52
N ASN A 96 6.47 -5.36 3.59
CA ASN A 96 6.22 -3.93 3.55
C ASN A 96 7.51 -3.10 3.29
N GLY A 97 8.35 -3.59 2.37
CA GLY A 97 9.58 -2.92 1.94
C GLY A 97 9.54 -2.49 0.47
N LYS A 98 10.43 -1.58 0.07
CA LYS A 98 10.70 -1.35 -1.36
C LYS A 98 11.14 -2.68 -1.99
N ASN A 99 10.69 -2.96 -3.21
CA ASN A 99 11.25 -4.07 -3.99
C ASN A 99 12.77 -3.93 -4.01
N SER A 100 13.48 -5.05 -3.87
CA SER A 100 14.94 -5.07 -3.99
C SER A 100 15.37 -4.52 -5.36
N GLU A 101 16.58 -3.98 -5.45
CA GLU A 101 17.15 -3.55 -6.73
C GLU A 101 17.14 -4.68 -7.75
N GLU A 102 17.39 -5.92 -7.31
CA GLU A 102 17.32 -7.11 -8.15
C GLU A 102 15.91 -7.37 -8.69
N SER A 103 14.87 -7.32 -7.85
CA SER A 103 13.48 -7.45 -8.29
C SER A 103 13.09 -6.34 -9.26
N ASN A 104 13.52 -5.11 -8.99
CA ASN A 104 13.27 -3.98 -9.89
C ASN A 104 13.99 -4.15 -11.23
N LYS A 105 15.23 -4.64 -11.21
CA LYS A 105 16.03 -4.91 -12.42
C LYS A 105 15.38 -6.02 -13.26
N LYS A 106 15.02 -7.16 -12.65
CA LYS A 106 14.28 -8.24 -13.33
C LYS A 106 12.98 -7.74 -13.95
N ASN A 107 12.24 -6.90 -13.23
CA ASN A 107 11.01 -6.32 -13.76
C ASN A 107 11.27 -5.34 -14.92
N SER A 108 12.33 -4.52 -14.83
CA SER A 108 12.76 -3.63 -15.92
C SER A 108 13.16 -4.42 -17.17
N GLU A 109 14.01 -5.44 -17.01
CA GLU A 109 14.47 -6.31 -18.09
C GLU A 109 13.32 -7.06 -18.76
N SER A 110 12.35 -7.55 -17.99
CA SER A 110 11.19 -8.28 -18.53
C SER A 110 10.27 -7.39 -19.38
N HIS A 111 10.29 -6.07 -19.19
CA HIS A 111 9.52 -5.10 -19.97
C HIS A 111 10.33 -4.45 -21.09
N LYS A 112 11.66 -4.49 -21.01
CA LYS A 112 12.55 -3.88 -21.99
C LYS A 112 12.33 -4.52 -23.37
N GLY A 113 12.08 -3.67 -24.38
CA GLY A 113 11.88 -4.10 -25.77
C GLY A 113 10.50 -4.67 -26.11
N LYS A 114 9.60 -4.86 -25.13
CA LYS A 114 8.23 -5.31 -25.41
C LYS A 114 7.39 -4.15 -25.94
N LYS A 115 6.98 -4.23 -27.21
CA LYS A 115 6.01 -3.28 -27.79
C LYS A 115 4.63 -3.54 -27.19
N ARG A 116 4.02 -2.50 -26.61
CA ARG A 116 2.59 -2.57 -26.23
C ARG A 116 1.75 -2.67 -27.50
N LYS A 117 0.63 -3.39 -27.43
CA LYS A 117 -0.37 -3.37 -28.49
C LYS A 117 -0.91 -1.94 -28.66
N PRO A 118 -1.29 -1.53 -29.89
CA PRO A 118 -1.97 -0.27 -30.11
C PRO A 118 -3.21 -0.16 -29.21
N PHE A 119 -3.45 1.03 -28.67
CA PHE A 119 -4.68 1.31 -27.91
C PHE A 119 -5.91 1.22 -28.82
N SER A 120 -7.03 0.75 -28.27
CA SER A 120 -8.32 0.77 -28.98
C SER A 120 -8.81 2.19 -29.21
N GLU A 121 -9.63 2.37 -30.26
CA GLU A 121 -10.26 3.66 -30.56
C GLU A 121 -11.12 4.17 -29.38
N GLU A 122 -11.82 3.26 -28.70
CA GLU A 122 -12.61 3.62 -27.52
C GLU A 122 -11.74 4.18 -26.39
N TRP A 123 -10.57 3.59 -26.16
CA TRP A 123 -9.62 4.07 -25.14
C TRP A 123 -9.06 5.45 -25.52
N LYS A 124 -8.70 5.64 -26.80
CA LYS A 124 -8.24 6.94 -27.31
C LYS A 124 -9.32 8.02 -27.14
N ARG A 125 -10.58 7.68 -27.42
CA ARG A 125 -11.73 8.59 -27.23
C ARG A 125 -11.89 8.99 -25.77
N LYS A 126 -11.94 8.02 -24.85
CA LYS A 126 -12.04 8.26 -23.39
C LYS A 126 -10.90 9.15 -22.88
N LEU A 127 -9.67 8.90 -23.34
CA LEU A 127 -8.52 9.72 -22.98
C LEU A 127 -8.65 11.17 -23.49
N SER A 128 -9.10 11.35 -24.74
CA SER A 128 -9.32 12.67 -25.33
C SER A 128 -10.40 13.45 -24.57
N GLU A 129 -11.54 12.80 -24.28
CA GLU A 129 -12.64 13.38 -23.51
C GLU A 129 -12.21 13.81 -22.11
N SER A 130 -11.47 12.95 -21.41
CA SER A 130 -10.94 13.27 -20.07
C SER A 130 -9.96 14.45 -20.07
N LYS A 131 -9.22 14.67 -21.16
CA LYS A 131 -8.27 15.79 -21.29
C LYS A 131 -8.91 17.06 -21.83
N LYS A 132 -10.16 17.01 -22.30
CA LYS A 132 -10.86 18.15 -22.86
C LYS A 132 -11.06 19.20 -21.76
N GLY A 133 -10.62 20.43 -22.02
CA GLY A 133 -10.66 21.53 -21.05
C GLY A 133 -9.47 21.59 -20.08
N HIS A 134 -8.53 20.63 -20.13
CA HIS A 134 -7.30 20.74 -19.34
C HIS A 134 -6.43 21.87 -19.90
N ILE A 135 -6.28 22.95 -19.13
CA ILE A 135 -5.39 24.07 -19.45
C ILE A 135 -4.05 23.83 -18.75
N PRO A 136 -2.95 23.62 -19.50
CA PRO A 136 -1.62 23.54 -18.91
C PRO A 136 -1.27 24.83 -18.15
N TRP A 137 -0.64 24.70 -16.98
CA TRP A 137 -0.28 25.83 -16.11
C TRP A 137 0.66 26.87 -16.76
N ASN A 138 1.34 26.48 -17.84
CA ASN A 138 2.27 27.28 -18.63
C ASN A 138 1.62 27.91 -19.87
N LYS A 139 0.32 27.69 -20.12
CA LYS A 139 -0.36 28.25 -21.29
C LYS A 139 -0.30 29.79 -21.25
N GLY A 140 0.23 30.40 -22.30
CA GLY A 140 0.33 31.85 -22.45
C GLY A 140 1.47 32.52 -21.67
N LYS A 141 2.31 31.75 -20.99
CA LYS A 141 3.50 32.28 -20.29
C LYS A 141 4.74 32.12 -21.17
N MET A 142 5.54 33.19 -21.29
CA MET A 142 6.80 33.20 -22.03
C MET A 142 8.00 33.11 -21.07
N ASN A 143 9.15 32.60 -21.54
CA ASN A 143 10.41 32.52 -20.77
C ASN A 143 10.36 31.72 -19.45
N ILE A 144 9.53 30.67 -19.40
CA ILE A 144 9.40 29.81 -18.20
C ILE A 144 10.62 28.92 -17.99
N TYR A 145 11.24 28.49 -19.09
CA TYR A 145 12.39 27.58 -19.06
C TYR A 145 13.66 28.38 -19.35
N SER A 146 14.72 28.07 -18.61
CA SER A 146 16.05 28.62 -18.88
C SER A 146 16.60 28.06 -20.20
N GLU A 147 17.52 28.79 -20.84
CA GLU A 147 18.20 28.33 -22.05
C GLU A 147 18.83 26.94 -21.86
N LYS A 148 19.44 26.70 -20.70
CA LYS A 148 20.00 25.40 -20.32
C LYS A 148 18.95 24.29 -20.23
N ALA A 149 17.74 24.60 -19.82
CA ALA A 149 16.64 23.63 -19.80
C ALA A 149 16.12 23.33 -21.21
N LEU A 150 16.02 24.36 -22.08
CA LEU A 150 15.64 24.19 -23.48
C LEU A 150 16.65 23.34 -24.26
N GLN A 151 17.94 23.51 -23.99
CA GLN A 151 19.02 22.72 -24.61
C GLN A 151 18.96 21.22 -24.29
N LYS A 152 18.36 20.84 -23.15
CA LYS A 152 18.17 19.42 -22.76
C LYS A 152 16.89 18.80 -23.31
N MET A 153 15.98 19.62 -23.82
CA MET A 153 14.70 19.17 -24.40
C MET A 153 14.78 18.97 -25.91
N SER A 154 15.83 19.48 -26.56
CA SER A 154 16.19 19.19 -27.97
C SER A 154 16.92 17.87 -28.10
#